data_AF-A0A3L7LSS8-F1
#
_entry.id   AF-A0A3L7LSS8-F1
#
_cell.length_a   1.000
_cell.length_b   1.000
_cell.length_c   1.000
_cell.angle_alpha   90.00
_cell.angle_beta   90.00
_cell.angle_gamma   90.00
#
_symmetry.space_group_name_H-M   'P 1'
#
loop_
_entity.id
_entity.type
_entity.pdbx_description
1 polymer ?
#
loop_
_entity_poly.entity_id
_entity_poly.type
_entity_poly.pdbx_seq_one_letter_code
_entity_poly.pdbx_strand_id
1 'polypeptide(L)' 'MKTHYNLRVIAAGAVAQVLDQGQSLGALLPPLQAPLSKKDRALLQELCFGIMRVLTQLEW' A
#
# COMPACT_ATOMS: atom_id res chain seq x y z
N MET A 1 10.63 -14.31 17.83
CA MET A 1 9.25 -13.93 17.48
C MET A 1 9.18 -13.74 15.98
N LYS A 2 8.37 -14.52 15.24
CA LYS A 2 8.09 -14.20 13.84
C LYS A 2 7.11 -13.03 13.84
N THR A 3 7.60 -11.82 13.62
CA THR A 3 6.73 -10.66 13.45
C THR A 3 5.97 -10.85 12.14
N HIS A 4 4.72 -11.28 12.24
CA HIS A 4 3.85 -11.43 11.06
C HIS A 4 3.54 -10.01 10.55
N TYR A 5 3.95 -9.69 9.33
CA TYR A 5 3.58 -8.40 8.74
C TYR A 5 2.08 -8.38 8.44
N ASN A 6 1.47 -7.19 8.52
CA ASN A 6 0.08 -6.97 8.13
C ASN A 6 0.04 -6.09 6.89
N LEU A 7 -0.46 -6.63 5.77
CA LEU A 7 -0.54 -5.93 4.50
C LEU A 7 -1.42 -4.69 4.54
N ARG A 8 -2.44 -4.65 5.42
CA ARG A 8 -3.33 -3.49 5.56
C ARG A 8 -2.59 -2.32 6.20
N VAL A 9 -1.73 -2.60 7.17
CA VAL A 9 -0.87 -1.59 7.81
C VAL A 9 0.15 -1.05 6.80
N ILE A 10 0.75 -1.93 6.00
CA ILE A 10 1.69 -1.53 4.93
C ILE A 10 0.97 -0.66 3.89
N ALA A 11 -0.23 -1.06 3.45
CA ALA A 11 -1.02 -0.30 2.50
C ALA A 11 -1.41 1.08 3.04
N ALA A 12 -1.90 1.15 4.29
CA ALA A 12 -2.24 2.41 4.93
C ALA A 12 -1.03 3.36 5.02
N GLY A 13 0.15 2.85 5.39
CA GLY A 13 1.37 3.65 5.43
C GLY A 13 1.84 4.14 4.05
N ALA A 14 1.65 3.34 3.01
CA ALA A 14 1.94 3.76 1.63
C ALA A 14 0.95 4.83 1.16
N VAL A 15 -0.35 4.64 1.42
CA VAL A 15 -1.42 5.58 1.08
C VAL A 15 -1.21 6.93 1.78
N ALA A 16 -0.89 6.93 3.08
CA ALA A 16 -0.62 8.16 3.83
C ALA A 16 0.57 8.94 3.23
N GLN A 17 1.65 8.26 2.83
CA GLN A 17 2.78 8.94 2.16
C GLN A 17 2.39 9.55 0.81
N VAL A 18 1.47 8.92 0.07
CA VAL A 18 0.96 9.49 -1.18
C VAL A 18 0.12 10.74 -0.90
N LEU A 19 -0.83 10.65 0.03
CA LEU A 19 -1.79 11.72 0.30
C LEU A 19 -1.16 12.89 1.07
N ASP A 20 -0.41 12.60 2.13
CA ASP A 20 0.12 13.62 3.03
C ASP A 20 1.45 14.21 2.56
N GLN A 21 2.26 13.41 1.84
CA GLN A 21 3.63 13.78 1.45
C GLN A 21 3.81 13.92 -0.07
N GLY A 22 2.75 13.72 -0.87
CA GLY A 22 2.79 13.85 -2.32
C GLY A 22 3.73 12.85 -3.02
N GLN A 23 4.07 11.74 -2.37
CA GLN A 23 4.97 10.74 -2.93
C GLN A 23 4.27 9.93 -4.04
N SER A 24 5.03 9.48 -5.04
CA SER A 24 4.50 8.59 -6.07
C SER A 24 4.31 7.17 -5.53
N LEU A 25 3.10 6.63 -5.66
CA LEU A 25 2.82 5.23 -5.28
C LEU A 25 3.70 4.25 -6.06
N GLY A 26 4.03 4.56 -7.32
CA GLY A 26 4.92 3.76 -8.16
C GLY A 26 6.36 3.70 -7.65
N ALA A 27 6.82 4.73 -6.93
CA ALA A 27 8.14 4.75 -6.29
C ALA A 27 8.14 4.03 -4.93
N LEU A 28 7.03 4.11 -4.18
CA LEU A 28 6.91 3.50 -2.85
C LEU A 28 6.69 1.98 -2.89
N LEU A 29 5.94 1.47 -3.88
CA LEU A 29 5.57 0.06 -3.91
C LEU A 29 6.72 -0.94 -4.09
N PRO A 30 7.72 -0.72 -4.98
CA PRO A 30 8.82 -1.67 -5.18
C PRO A 30 9.60 -2.04 -3.90
N PRO A 31 10.06 -1.08 -3.06
CA PRO A 31 10.76 -1.42 -1.82
C PRO A 31 9.83 -2.09 -0.79
N LEU A 32 8.56 -1.71 -0.70
CA LEU A 32 7.59 -2.33 0.20
C LEU A 32 7.23 -3.77 -0.19
N GLN A 33 7.33 -4.11 -1.47
CA GLN A 33 7.03 -5.44 -2.01
C GLN A 33 8.22 -6.40 -1.99
N ALA A 34 9.45 -5.89 -1.98
CA ALA A 34 10.67 -6.69 -2.00
C ALA A 34 10.70 -7.82 -0.93
N PRO A 35 10.33 -7.56 0.35
CA PRO A 35 10.34 -8.61 1.38
C PRO A 35 9.12 -9.54 1.36
N LEU A 36 8.12 -9.27 0.51
CA LEU A 36 6.84 -9.99 0.51
C LEU A 36 6.84 -11.19 -0.43
N SER A 37 6.00 -12.18 -0.12
CA SER A 37 5.69 -13.29 -1.03
C SER A 37 4.99 -12.79 -2.29
N LYS A 38 5.07 -13.54 -3.41
CA LYS A 38 4.42 -13.13 -4.67
C LYS A 38 2.92 -12.87 -4.52
N LYS A 39 2.22 -13.67 -3.70
CA LYS A 39 0.77 -13.49 -3.42
C LYS A 39 0.51 -12.18 -2.67
N ASP A 40 1.33 -11.90 -1.67
CA ASP A 40 1.19 -10.70 -0.84
C ASP A 40 1.55 -9.42 -1.59
N ARG A 41 2.50 -9.49 -2.54
CA ARG A 41 2.81 -8.36 -3.44
C ARG A 41 1.59 -7.97 -4.26
N ALA A 42 0.92 -8.95 -4.88
CA ALA A 42 -0.29 -8.70 -5.67
C ALA A 42 -1.42 -8.12 -4.81
N LEU A 43 -1.63 -8.66 -3.60
CA LEU A 43 -2.64 -8.14 -2.68
C LEU A 43 -2.32 -6.72 -2.19
N LEU A 44 -1.05 -6.42 -1.89
CA LEU A 44 -0.64 -5.07 -1.51
C LEU A 44 -0.88 -4.06 -2.65
N GLN A 45 -0.59 -4.44 -3.90
CA GLN A 45 -0.89 -3.61 -5.07
C GLN A 45 -2.38 -3.32 -5.17
N GLU A 46 -3.23 -4.36 -5.09
CA GLU A 46 -4.68 -4.18 -5.21
C GLU A 46 -5.23 -3.29 -4.10
N LEU A 47 -4.74 -3.42 -2.87
CA LEU A 47 -5.14 -2.54 -1.76
C LEU A 47 -4.74 -1.08 -2.05
N CYS A 48 -3.47 -0.81 -2.35
CA CYS A 48 -3.01 0.57 -2.55
C CYS A 48 -3.67 1.24 -3.77
N PHE A 49 -3.70 0.56 -4.93
CA PHE A 49 -4.32 1.10 -6.14
C PHE A 49 -5.85 1.16 -6.02
N GLY A 50 -6.47 0.17 -5.37
CA GLY A 50 -7.91 0.15 -5.09
C GLY A 50 -8.33 1.37 -4.28
N ILE A 51 -7.64 1.65 -3.16
CA ILE A 51 -7.91 2.84 -2.34
C ILE A 51 -7.76 4.12 -3.15
N MET A 52 -6.66 4.29 -3.89
CA MET A 52 -6.46 5.49 -4.73
C MET A 52 -7.56 5.66 -5.79
N ARG A 53 -8.04 4.56 -6.37
CA ARG A 53 -9.08 4.57 -7.41
C ARG A 53 -10.44 5.01 -6.88
N VAL A 54 -10.78 4.62 -5.65
CA VAL A 54 -12.07 4.95 -5.02
C VAL A 54 -11.94 6.01 -3.92
N LEU A 55 -10.82 6.72 -3.84
CA LEU A 55 -10.53 7.63 -2.74
C LEU A 55 -11.62 8.69 -2.57
N THR A 56 -12.08 9.27 -3.68
CA THR A 56 -13.17 10.24 -3.68
C THR A 56 -14.48 9.68 -3.13
N GLN A 57 -14.74 8.37 -3.21
CA GLN A 57 -15.90 7.76 -2.57
C GLN A 57 -15.65 7.47 -1.08
N LEU A 58 -14.41 7.20 -0.68
CA LEU A 58 -14.05 6.89 0.71
C LEU A 58 -14.00 8.12 1.62
N GLU A 59 -13.78 9.30 1.04
CA GLU A 59 -13.69 10.59 1.76
C GLU A 59 -15.03 11.34 1.86
N TRP A 60 -16.06 10.87 1.16
CA TRP A 60 -17.42 11.42 1.17
C TRP A 60 -18.33 10.69 2.17
#